data_AF-A0A967I3H6-F1
#
_entry.id   AF-A0A967I3H6-F1
#
_cell.length_a   1.000
_cell.length_b   1.000
_cell.length_c   1.000
_cell.angle_alpha   90.00
_cell.angle_beta   90.00
_cell.angle_gamma   90.00
#
_symmetry.space_group_name_H-M   'P 1'
#
loop_
_entity.id
_entity.type
_entity.pdbx_description
1 polymer ?
#
loop_
_entity_poly.entity_id
_entity_poly.type
_entity_poly.pdbx_seq_one_letter_code
_entity_poly.pdbx_strand_id
1 'polypeptide(L)'
;MKWKHYLLGSSLITLVFLLTSCAGSVKSYSKPDLRIEKGKVGILPFSSNIPEVGNVVSDTVGAHLLAAGFDIVDRSHMAQLLGEKNVSYLEVDSPDYKKIGNITNVDFVLVGNIAFSSATTRVVDSFTGETLIVTVFQPNKIIGSASAVDVGNKLAKSLVSKLNKSTEP
;
A
#
# COMPACT_ATOMS: atom_id res chain seq x y z
N MET A 1 26.29 -52.85 25.14
CA MET A 1 26.87 -51.90 24.18
C MET A 1 25.99 -51.80 22.94
N LYS A 2 25.09 -50.81 22.86
CA LYS A 2 24.39 -50.41 21.61
C LYS A 2 24.06 -48.91 21.68
N TRP A 3 25.09 -48.09 21.53
CA TRP A 3 25.00 -46.65 21.28
C TRP A 3 25.43 -46.41 19.83
N LYS A 4 24.85 -45.38 19.20
CA LYS A 4 25.12 -44.86 17.84
C LYS A 4 24.18 -45.33 16.72
N HIS A 5 22.92 -44.87 16.70
CA HIS A 5 22.21 -44.69 15.41
C HIS A 5 21.25 -43.49 15.35
N TYR A 6 21.01 -42.73 16.43
CA TYR A 6 20.05 -41.62 16.44
C TYR A 6 20.61 -40.25 16.00
N LEU A 7 21.89 -40.14 15.65
CA LEU A 7 22.54 -38.85 15.35
C LEU A 7 22.52 -38.44 13.87
N LEU A 8 22.23 -39.35 12.92
CA LEU A 8 22.18 -39.01 11.49
C LEU A 8 20.81 -38.49 11.02
N GLY A 9 19.71 -38.87 11.67
CA GLY A 9 18.35 -38.46 11.27
C GLY A 9 18.00 -37.01 11.65
N SER A 10 18.67 -36.45 12.66
CA SER A 10 18.36 -35.10 13.18
C SER A 10 19.01 -33.97 12.36
N SER A 11 19.98 -34.26 11.50
CA SER A 11 20.70 -33.24 10.72
C SER A 11 19.98 -32.86 9.41
N LEU A 12 19.17 -33.78 8.87
CA LEU A 12 18.46 -33.55 7.60
C LEU A 12 17.21 -32.66 7.77
N ILE A 13 16.58 -32.67 8.94
CA ILE A 13 15.35 -31.90 9.23
C ILE A 13 15.65 -30.40 9.46
N THR A 14 16.83 -30.06 9.99
CA THR A 14 17.27 -28.67 10.17
C THR A 14 17.66 -27.98 8.86
N LEU A 15 18.07 -28.73 7.82
CA LEU A 15 18.46 -28.15 6.53
C LEU A 15 17.25 -27.75 5.67
N VAL A 16 16.09 -28.39 5.85
CA VAL A 16 14.85 -28.08 5.12
C VAL A 16 14.23 -26.75 5.55
N PHE A 17 14.48 -26.29 6.79
CA PHE A 17 13.98 -25.00 7.28
C PHE A 17 14.73 -23.76 6.75
N LEU A 18 15.92 -23.93 6.15
CA LEU A 18 16.73 -22.82 5.63
C LEU A 18 16.37 -22.39 4.20
N LEU A 19 15.51 -23.14 3.49
CA LEU A 19 15.13 -22.85 2.11
C LEU A 19 13.84 -22.04 1.97
N THR A 20 13.14 -21.72 3.06
CA THR A 20 11.89 -20.96 3.04
C THR A 20 12.10 -19.56 3.59
N SER A 21 12.53 -18.60 2.76
CA SER A 21 12.01 -17.22 2.78
C SER A 21 12.86 -16.28 1.90
N CYS A 22 12.62 -16.30 0.59
CA CYS A 22 12.82 -15.10 -0.23
C CYS A 22 11.56 -14.22 -0.13
N ALA A 23 11.27 -13.65 1.04
CA ALA A 23 10.17 -12.69 1.19
C ALA A 23 10.57 -11.33 0.60
N GLY A 24 9.72 -10.75 -0.25
CA GLY A 24 9.93 -9.39 -0.78
C GLY A 24 10.00 -8.35 0.35
N SER A 25 10.70 -7.24 0.08
CA SER A 25 10.91 -6.20 1.09
C SER A 25 9.83 -5.12 1.00
N VAL A 26 9.34 -4.65 2.15
CA VAL A 26 8.49 -3.47 2.25
C VAL A 26 9.20 -2.44 3.12
N LYS A 27 9.33 -1.21 2.64
CA LYS A 27 9.88 -0.09 3.38
C LYS A 27 8.83 1.01 3.46
N SER A 28 8.65 1.60 4.64
CA SER A 28 7.73 2.71 4.83
C SER A 28 8.42 3.86 5.54
N TYR A 29 8.29 5.03 4.95
CA TYR A 29 8.85 6.29 5.42
C TYR A 29 7.70 7.22 5.81
N SER A 30 7.89 8.00 6.87
CA SER A 30 6.98 9.07 7.27
C SER A 30 7.78 10.32 7.58
N LYS A 31 7.11 11.48 7.57
CA LYS A 31 7.69 12.67 8.20
C LYS A 31 8.02 12.39 9.69
N PRO A 32 9.09 12.99 10.23
CA PRO A 32 9.34 13.02 11.67
C PRO A 32 8.15 13.65 12.39
N ASP A 33 7.82 13.15 13.59
CA ASP A 33 6.73 13.67 14.45
C ASP A 33 5.35 13.75 13.78
N LEU A 34 5.14 12.96 12.73
CA LEU A 34 3.87 12.90 12.01
C LEU A 34 2.76 12.36 12.92
N ARG A 35 1.85 13.25 13.29
CA ARG A 35 0.58 12.94 13.96
C ARG A 35 -0.53 13.06 12.93
N ILE A 36 -1.21 11.96 12.65
CA ILE A 36 -2.35 11.91 11.73
C ILE A 36 -3.57 11.52 12.56
N GLU A 37 -4.63 12.32 12.52
CA GLU A 37 -5.93 11.88 13.01
C GLU A 37 -6.57 10.94 11.97
N LYS A 38 -7.44 10.02 12.41
CA LYS A 38 -8.18 9.14 11.50
C LYS A 38 -9.24 9.97 10.74
N GLY A 39 -8.79 10.65 9.69
CA GLY A 39 -9.61 11.46 8.80
C GLY A 39 -10.18 10.64 7.63
N LYS A 40 -10.88 11.35 6.76
CA LYS A 40 -11.46 10.80 5.53
C LYS A 40 -10.40 10.69 4.45
N VAL A 41 -10.26 9.50 3.87
CA VAL A 41 -9.23 9.16 2.88
C VAL A 41 -9.89 8.87 1.54
N GLY A 42 -9.55 9.66 0.53
CA GLY A 42 -9.91 9.41 -0.86
C GLY A 42 -8.90 8.50 -1.54
N ILE A 43 -9.36 7.46 -2.23
CA ILE A 43 -8.48 6.51 -2.91
C ILE A 43 -8.54 6.73 -4.42
N LEU A 44 -7.42 7.11 -5.01
CA LEU A 44 -7.27 7.16 -6.46
C LEU A 44 -6.83 5.79 -7.02
N PRO A 45 -7.15 5.48 -8.28
CA PRO A 45 -6.62 4.29 -8.92
C PRO A 45 -5.10 4.35 -8.95
N PHE A 46 -4.46 3.25 -8.59
CA PHE A 46 -3.02 3.10 -8.69
C PHE A 46 -2.63 3.08 -10.16
N SER A 47 -1.69 3.95 -10.53
CA SER A 47 -1.11 3.97 -11.88
C SER A 47 -0.39 2.66 -12.15
N SER A 48 -0.63 2.02 -13.28
CA SER A 48 0.04 0.79 -13.69
C SER A 48 0.03 0.66 -15.21
N ASN A 49 0.95 -0.13 -15.77
CA ASN A 49 0.92 -0.54 -17.17
C ASN A 49 -0.32 -1.41 -17.50
N ILE A 50 -0.95 -2.02 -16.48
CA ILE A 50 -2.20 -2.78 -16.61
C ILE A 50 -3.22 -2.14 -15.66
N PRO A 51 -4.17 -1.32 -16.17
CA PRO A 51 -5.12 -0.57 -15.33
C PRO A 51 -5.89 -1.43 -14.33
N GLU A 52 -6.25 -2.66 -14.69
CA GLU A 52 -6.98 -3.60 -13.85
C GLU A 52 -6.18 -3.99 -12.60
N VAL A 53 -4.85 -4.14 -12.72
CA VAL A 53 -3.96 -4.40 -11.58
C VAL A 53 -3.96 -3.20 -10.63
N GLY A 54 -3.92 -1.99 -11.18
CA GLY A 54 -4.05 -0.75 -10.43
C GLY A 54 -5.34 -0.70 -9.63
N ASN A 55 -6.47 -1.00 -10.27
CA ASN A 55 -7.79 -1.01 -9.63
C ASN A 55 -7.84 -2.04 -8.48
N VAL A 56 -7.41 -3.28 -8.71
CA VAL A 56 -7.43 -4.34 -7.68
C VAL A 56 -6.56 -3.95 -6.48
N VAL A 57 -5.37 -3.40 -6.70
CA VAL A 57 -4.50 -2.93 -5.61
C VAL A 57 -5.16 -1.79 -4.83
N SER A 58 -5.76 -0.83 -5.53
CA SER A 58 -6.45 0.32 -4.92
C SER A 58 -7.60 -0.14 -4.02
N ASP A 59 -8.46 -1.02 -4.55
CA ASP A 59 -9.63 -1.55 -3.86
C ASP A 59 -9.20 -2.41 -2.66
N THR A 60 -8.12 -3.20 -2.81
CA THR A 60 -7.53 -3.99 -1.72
C THR A 60 -7.03 -3.08 -0.61
N VAL A 61 -6.22 -2.06 -0.92
CA VAL A 61 -5.69 -1.14 0.10
C VAL A 61 -6.83 -0.39 0.79
N GLY A 62 -7.84 0.04 0.05
CA GLY A 62 -9.02 0.70 0.60
C GLY A 62 -9.79 -0.15 1.60
N ALA A 63 -10.02 -1.43 1.28
CA ALA A 63 -10.67 -2.35 2.21
C ALA A 63 -9.91 -2.50 3.53
N HIS A 64 -8.57 -2.54 3.48
CA HIS A 64 -7.74 -2.61 4.69
C HIS A 64 -7.75 -1.32 5.52
N LEU A 65 -7.73 -0.15 4.86
CA LEU A 65 -7.81 1.13 5.57
C LEU A 65 -9.19 1.31 6.22
N LEU A 66 -10.26 0.94 5.52
CA LEU A 66 -11.61 0.91 6.09
C LEU A 66 -11.67 -0.02 7.31
N ALA A 67 -11.12 -1.23 7.21
CA ALA A 67 -11.04 -2.18 8.33
C ALA A 67 -10.18 -1.67 9.50
N ALA A 68 -9.22 -0.78 9.25
CA ALA A 68 -8.42 -0.11 10.28
C ALA A 68 -9.15 1.10 10.93
N GLY A 69 -10.36 1.41 10.48
CA GLY A 69 -11.22 2.45 11.04
C GLY A 69 -11.04 3.84 10.42
N PHE A 70 -10.50 3.94 9.20
CA PHE A 70 -10.54 5.17 8.40
C PHE A 70 -11.87 5.30 7.67
N ASP A 71 -12.35 6.52 7.48
CA ASP A 71 -13.48 6.80 6.59
C ASP A 71 -12.96 6.85 5.15
N ILE A 72 -13.48 6.01 4.26
CA ILE A 72 -12.94 5.83 2.90
C ILE A 72 -13.93 6.34 1.86
N VAL A 73 -13.44 7.21 0.97
CA VAL A 73 -14.07 7.47 -0.31
C VAL A 73 -13.38 6.59 -1.34
N ASP A 74 -14.08 5.54 -1.78
CA ASP A 74 -13.52 4.53 -2.66
C ASP A 74 -13.21 5.06 -4.07
N ARG A 75 -12.43 4.29 -4.83
CA ARG A 75 -11.98 4.63 -6.17
C ARG A 75 -13.11 4.98 -7.14
N SER A 76 -14.22 4.26 -7.09
CA SER A 76 -15.33 4.46 -8.03
C SER A 76 -16.07 5.75 -7.69
N HIS A 77 -16.26 6.02 -6.40
CA HIS A 77 -16.88 7.27 -5.93
C HIS A 77 -15.97 8.48 -6.20
N MET A 78 -14.65 8.36 -5.98
CA MET A 78 -13.67 9.38 -6.35
C MET A 78 -13.73 9.69 -7.86
N ALA A 79 -13.77 8.65 -8.71
CA ALA A 79 -13.86 8.81 -10.15
C ALA A 79 -15.12 9.56 -10.58
N GLN A 80 -16.26 9.23 -9.97
CA GLN A 80 -17.52 9.94 -10.22
C GLN A 80 -17.42 11.42 -9.88
N LEU A 81 -17.03 11.75 -8.64
CA LEU A 81 -16.96 13.13 -8.15
C LEU A 81 -15.99 14.00 -8.95
N LEU A 82 -14.84 13.43 -9.33
CA LEU A 82 -13.83 14.14 -10.12
C LEU A 82 -14.26 14.28 -11.59
N GLY A 83 -14.94 13.27 -12.15
CA GLY A 83 -15.50 13.30 -13.50
C GLY A 83 -16.55 14.39 -13.67
N GLU A 84 -17.44 14.55 -12.70
CA GLU A 84 -18.46 15.62 -12.69
C GLU A 84 -17.85 17.04 -12.74
N LYS A 85 -16.62 17.20 -12.26
CA LYS A 85 -15.90 18.48 -12.23
C LYS A 85 -14.80 18.59 -13.30
N ASN A 86 -14.73 17.65 -14.25
CA ASN A 86 -13.70 17.58 -15.28
C ASN A 86 -12.27 17.66 -14.71
N VAL A 87 -12.02 17.01 -13.57
CA VAL A 87 -10.69 16.96 -12.96
C VAL A 87 -9.98 15.69 -13.41
N SER A 88 -8.84 15.85 -14.06
CA SER A 88 -7.96 14.72 -14.40
C SER A 88 -7.15 14.29 -13.18
N TYR A 89 -7.09 12.97 -12.96
CA TYR A 89 -6.39 12.34 -11.83
C TYR A 89 -5.59 11.09 -12.24
N LEU A 90 -5.62 10.71 -13.52
CA LEU A 90 -5.03 9.47 -14.04
C LEU A 90 -3.64 9.67 -14.68
N GLU A 91 -3.30 10.89 -15.10
CA GLU A 91 -2.18 11.15 -16.02
C GLU A 91 -1.16 12.18 -15.53
N VAL A 92 -1.20 12.56 -14.24
CA VAL A 92 -0.28 13.56 -13.70
C VAL A 92 0.58 12.92 -12.61
N ASP A 93 1.90 13.07 -12.70
CA ASP A 93 2.85 12.60 -11.65
C ASP A 93 2.54 13.20 -10.26
N SER A 94 1.90 14.36 -10.27
CA SER A 94 1.33 15.06 -9.11
C SER A 94 0.04 15.79 -9.49
N PRO A 95 -1.13 15.14 -9.35
CA PRO A 95 -2.42 15.81 -9.49
C PRO A 95 -2.55 17.00 -8.52
N ASP A 96 -3.47 17.91 -8.79
CA ASP A 96 -3.81 18.98 -7.86
C ASP A 96 -4.59 18.41 -6.67
N TYR A 97 -3.85 17.93 -5.67
CA TYR A 97 -4.40 17.29 -4.47
C TYR A 97 -5.32 18.20 -3.67
N LYS A 98 -5.09 19.53 -3.73
CA LYS A 98 -5.95 20.52 -3.07
C LYS A 98 -7.30 20.59 -3.74
N LYS A 99 -7.31 20.67 -5.07
CA LYS A 99 -8.53 20.65 -5.85
C LYS A 99 -9.29 19.33 -5.65
N ILE A 100 -8.59 18.20 -5.65
CA ILE A 100 -9.18 16.88 -5.39
C ILE A 100 -9.81 16.84 -4.00
N GLY A 101 -9.05 17.21 -2.96
CA GLY A 101 -9.51 17.27 -1.58
C GLY A 101 -10.78 18.10 -1.41
N ASN A 102 -10.81 19.29 -2.02
CA ASN A 102 -11.96 20.19 -1.95
C ASN A 102 -13.20 19.64 -2.66
N ILE A 103 -13.05 18.94 -3.78
CA ILE A 103 -14.17 18.37 -4.54
C ILE A 103 -14.73 17.15 -3.83
N THR A 104 -13.86 16.29 -3.32
CA THR A 104 -14.25 15.00 -2.75
C THR A 104 -14.44 15.05 -1.23
N ASN A 105 -14.17 16.20 -0.61
CA ASN A 105 -14.24 16.43 0.83
C ASN A 105 -13.44 15.37 1.63
N VAL A 106 -12.17 15.16 1.26
CA VAL A 106 -11.27 14.20 1.92
C VAL A 106 -10.09 14.92 2.55
N ASP A 107 -9.63 14.47 3.71
CA ASP A 107 -8.47 15.02 4.42
C ASP A 107 -7.15 14.52 3.80
N PHE A 108 -7.17 13.27 3.32
CA PHE A 108 -6.01 12.63 2.72
C PHE A 108 -6.36 12.00 1.38
N VAL A 109 -5.41 12.03 0.46
CA VAL A 109 -5.49 11.34 -0.83
C VAL A 109 -4.47 10.22 -0.85
N LEU A 110 -4.93 9.00 -1.10
CA LEU A 110 -4.09 7.85 -1.36
C LEU A 110 -3.83 7.74 -2.85
N VAL A 111 -2.55 7.80 -3.23
CA VAL A 111 -2.09 7.54 -4.59
C VAL A 111 -1.10 6.41 -4.60
N GLY A 112 -0.97 5.74 -5.75
CA GLY A 112 0.05 4.75 -5.92
C GLY A 112 0.46 4.53 -7.36
N ASN A 113 1.62 3.92 -7.52
CA ASN A 113 2.18 3.54 -8.80
C ASN A 113 2.73 2.12 -8.69
N ILE A 114 2.42 1.30 -9.68
CA ILE A 114 2.85 -0.08 -9.81
C ILE A 114 3.74 -0.16 -11.04
N ALA A 115 5.04 -0.17 -10.80
CA ALA A 115 6.06 -0.46 -11.79
C ALA A 115 6.33 -1.97 -11.86
N PHE A 116 7.20 -2.39 -12.76
CA PHE A 116 7.55 -3.81 -12.94
C PHE A 116 8.30 -4.42 -11.74
N SER A 117 9.09 -3.61 -11.04
CA SER A 117 9.98 -4.02 -9.94
C SER A 117 9.59 -3.47 -8.57
N SER A 118 8.61 -2.56 -8.51
CA SER A 118 8.13 -2.02 -7.24
C SER A 118 6.70 -1.53 -7.33
N ALA A 119 5.99 -1.58 -6.21
CA ALA A 119 4.75 -0.86 -6.02
C ALA A 119 4.94 0.20 -4.92
N THR A 120 4.55 1.43 -5.19
CA THR A 120 4.67 2.56 -4.27
C THR A 120 3.28 3.08 -3.96
N THR A 121 3.02 3.43 -2.70
CA THR A 121 1.85 4.18 -2.29
C THR A 121 2.26 5.38 -1.44
N ARG A 122 1.52 6.48 -1.60
CA ARG A 122 1.73 7.73 -0.87
C ARG A 122 0.42 8.15 -0.22
N VAL A 123 0.50 8.56 1.03
CA VAL A 123 -0.57 9.32 1.70
C VAL A 123 -0.21 10.78 1.57
N VAL A 124 -1.07 11.54 0.90
CA VAL A 124 -0.91 12.97 0.64
C VAL A 124 -1.94 13.73 1.46
N ASP A 125 -1.50 14.76 2.17
CA ASP A 125 -2.38 15.73 2.81
C ASP A 125 -3.10 16.54 1.73
N SER A 126 -4.43 16.50 1.71
CA SER A 126 -5.19 17.12 0.64
C SER A 126 -5.15 18.65 0.71
N PHE A 127 -5.00 19.24 1.90
CA PHE A 127 -5.00 20.69 2.10
C PHE A 127 -3.69 21.35 1.67
N THR A 128 -2.57 20.70 1.96
CA THR A 128 -1.22 21.19 1.70
C THR A 128 -0.63 20.63 0.41
N GLY A 129 -1.08 19.46 -0.03
CA GLY A 129 -0.47 18.69 -1.12
C GLY A 129 0.81 17.95 -0.71
N GLU A 130 1.16 17.96 0.58
CA GLU A 130 2.39 17.35 1.07
C GLU A 130 2.24 15.82 1.20
N THR A 131 3.28 15.09 0.81
CA THR A 131 3.34 13.65 1.07
C THR A 131 3.75 13.41 2.53
N LEU A 132 2.89 12.73 3.28
CA LEU A 132 3.08 12.42 4.70
C LEU A 132 3.75 11.07 4.91
N ILE A 133 3.30 10.06 4.15
CA ILE A 133 3.78 8.68 4.21
C ILE A 133 4.10 8.20 2.80
N VAL A 134 5.22 7.49 2.65
CA VAL A 134 5.56 6.75 1.45
C VAL A 134 5.83 5.30 1.83
N THR A 135 5.12 4.37 1.22
CA THR A 135 5.37 2.93 1.37
C THR A 135 5.79 2.36 0.03
N VAL A 136 6.91 1.67 -0.01
CA VAL A 136 7.47 1.02 -1.19
C VAL A 136 7.55 -0.48 -0.93
N PHE A 137 6.91 -1.26 -1.78
CA PHE A 137 7.05 -2.70 -1.84
C PHE A 137 7.92 -3.10 -3.03
N GLN A 138 8.99 -3.85 -2.76
CA GLN A 138 9.88 -4.43 -3.76
C GLN A 138 9.82 -5.96 -3.64
N PRO A 139 9.08 -6.64 -4.53
CA PRO A 139 9.06 -8.09 -4.53
C PRO A 139 10.39 -8.67 -5.04
N ASN A 140 10.77 -9.85 -4.53
CA ASN A 140 11.96 -10.58 -4.97
C ASN A 140 11.80 -11.24 -6.35
N LYS A 141 10.57 -11.27 -6.88
CA LYS A 141 10.25 -11.67 -8.25
C LYS A 141 9.57 -10.50 -8.95
N ILE A 142 9.67 -10.45 -10.27
CA ILE A 142 8.96 -9.50 -11.12
C ILE A 142 7.46 -9.45 -10.74
N ILE A 143 6.89 -8.24 -10.62
CA ILE A 143 5.50 -8.02 -10.18
C ILE A 143 4.48 -8.78 -11.04
N GLY A 144 4.79 -9.08 -12.30
CA GLY A 144 3.98 -9.94 -13.17
C GLY A 144 3.73 -11.38 -12.67
N SER A 145 4.43 -11.82 -11.62
CA SER A 145 4.22 -13.13 -10.97
C SER A 145 3.56 -13.08 -9.59
N ALA A 146 3.44 -11.88 -8.99
CA ALA A 146 2.74 -11.68 -7.73
C ALA A 146 1.28 -11.31 -8.03
N SER A 147 0.32 -11.87 -7.30
CA SER A 147 -1.07 -11.47 -7.51
C SER A 147 -1.26 -9.99 -7.12
N ALA A 148 -2.08 -9.25 -7.86
CA ALA A 148 -2.40 -7.85 -7.54
C ALA A 148 -2.94 -7.73 -6.10
N VAL A 149 -3.70 -8.72 -5.65
CA VAL A 149 -4.19 -8.82 -4.27
C VAL A 149 -3.04 -8.94 -3.26
N ASP A 150 -2.02 -9.75 -3.53
CA ASP A 150 -0.85 -9.87 -2.65
C ASP A 150 -0.07 -8.55 -2.55
N VAL A 151 0.11 -7.87 -3.68
CA VAL A 151 0.75 -6.54 -3.71
C VAL A 151 -0.04 -5.56 -2.84
N GLY A 152 -1.37 -5.50 -3.03
CA GLY A 152 -2.27 -4.68 -2.22
C GLY A 152 -2.18 -5.01 -0.73
N ASN A 153 -2.23 -6.29 -0.37
CA ASN A 153 -2.12 -6.75 1.02
C ASN A 153 -0.79 -6.34 1.68
N LYS A 154 0.34 -6.47 0.97
CA LYS A 154 1.67 -6.12 1.49
C LYS A 154 1.80 -4.62 1.72
N LEU A 155 1.34 -3.81 0.76
CA LEU A 155 1.32 -2.35 0.90
C LEU A 155 0.40 -1.93 2.04
N ALA A 156 -0.84 -2.41 2.06
CA ALA A 156 -1.84 -2.06 3.05
C ALA A 156 -1.38 -2.38 4.47
N LYS A 157 -0.84 -3.58 4.70
CA LYS A 157 -0.35 -3.99 6.03
C LYS A 157 0.74 -3.05 6.54
N SER A 158 1.70 -2.68 5.69
CA SER A 158 2.76 -1.75 6.09
C SER A 158 2.23 -0.34 6.29
N LEU A 159 1.32 0.11 5.43
CA LEU A 159 0.72 1.44 5.50
C LEU A 159 -0.13 1.60 6.78
N VAL A 160 -1.05 0.68 7.04
CA VAL A 160 -1.88 0.65 8.26
C VAL A 160 -1.01 0.61 9.51
N SER A 161 0.03 -0.23 9.52
CA SER A 161 0.96 -0.28 10.66
C SER A 161 1.64 1.07 10.91
N LYS A 162 1.98 1.80 9.84
CA LYS A 162 2.63 3.10 9.96
C LYS A 162 1.65 4.18 10.39
N LEU A 163 0.45 4.20 9.81
CA LEU A 163 -0.63 5.11 10.18
C LEU A 163 -1.05 4.95 11.63
N ASN A 164 -1.22 3.72 12.13
CA ASN A 164 -1.59 3.48 13.53
C ASN A 164 -0.53 4.03 14.51
N LYS A 165 0.77 3.86 14.19
CA LYS A 165 1.85 4.45 14.98
C LYS A 165 1.85 5.98 14.97
N SER A 166 1.34 6.59 13.90
CA SER A 166 1.19 8.04 13.77
C SER A 166 -0.11 8.56 14.38
N THR A 167 -1.07 7.69 14.74
CA THR A 167 -2.29 8.05 15.46
C THR A 167 -2.16 7.89 16.98
N GLU A 168 -1.12 7.20 17.46
CA GLU A 168 -0.85 7.03 18.90
C GLU A 168 -0.37 8.36 19.53
N PRO A 169 -0.86 8.70 20.74
CA PRO A 169 -0.65 10.01 21.34
C PRO A 169 0.76 10.30 21.88
#